data_AF-A0A9N9QCA2-F1
#
_entry.id   AF-A0A9N9QCA2-F1
#
_cell.length_a   1.000
_cell.length_b   1.000
_cell.length_c   1.000
_cell.angle_alpha   90.00
_cell.angle_beta   90.00
_cell.angle_gamma   90.00
#
_symmetry.space_group_name_H-M   'P 1'
#
loop_
_entity.id
_entity.type
_entity.pdbx_description
1 polymer ?
#
loop_
_entity_poly.entity_id
_entity_poly.type
_entity_poly.pdbx_seq_one_letter_code
_entity_poly.pdbx_strand_id
1 'polypeptide(L)'
;MDQTTNESNFAPSVYGFSIQEMVILEHAISYSMMSRNTRFVIEIAAERLKGEGGLIDEFYQFKPDIGNPDIFCDFETWAIDPIHERVQQLAPIPISTSTSLLDYYDPVTYVFELYNDGGILNANELPFDPDIFWKCQSESCHRYQCRKATFV
;
A
#
# COMPACT_ATOMS: atom_id res chain seq x y z
N MET A 1 49.19 -5.21 6.09
CA MET A 1 48.14 -5.13 7.13
C MET A 1 46.91 -4.63 6.41
N ASP A 2 46.02 -5.57 6.07
CA ASP A 2 44.74 -5.31 5.44
C ASP A 2 43.83 -4.54 6.40
N GLN A 3 43.29 -3.42 5.93
CA GLN A 3 42.10 -2.82 6.52
C GLN A 3 40.99 -2.96 5.48
N THR A 4 40.35 -4.12 5.51
CA THR A 4 39.03 -4.35 4.91
C THR A 4 38.03 -3.64 5.83
N THR A 5 37.69 -2.39 5.51
CA THR A 5 36.52 -1.74 6.09
C THR A 5 35.29 -2.47 5.54
N ASN A 6 34.67 -3.27 6.41
CA ASN A 6 33.32 -3.79 6.22
C ASN A 6 32.37 -2.61 6.05
N GLU A 7 32.14 -2.22 4.80
CA GLU A 7 30.93 -1.52 4.42
C GLU A 7 29.78 -2.45 4.77
N SER A 8 29.12 -2.16 5.89
CA SER A 8 27.86 -2.79 6.23
C SER A 8 26.89 -2.45 5.10
N ASN A 9 26.73 -3.38 4.17
CA ASN A 9 25.68 -3.43 3.15
C ASN A 9 24.31 -3.58 3.82
N PHE A 10 23.93 -2.61 4.66
CA PHE A 10 22.54 -2.30 4.82
C PHE A 10 22.16 -1.60 3.51
N ALA A 11 21.70 -2.40 2.55
CA ALA A 11 20.91 -1.84 1.47
C ALA A 11 19.86 -0.98 2.18
N PRO A 12 19.84 0.36 1.98
CA PRO A 12 18.67 1.12 2.39
C PRO A 12 17.51 0.38 1.75
N SER A 13 16.47 0.04 2.52
CA SER A 13 15.25 -0.47 1.90
C SER A 13 15.00 0.47 0.73
N VAL A 14 14.95 -0.08 -0.49
CA VAL A 14 14.76 0.69 -1.74
C VAL A 14 13.55 1.63 -1.61
N TYR A 15 12.72 1.32 -0.62
CA TYR A 15 11.63 2.05 -0.05
C TYR A 15 12.00 2.77 1.27
N GLY A 16 12.43 4.03 1.17
CA GLY A 16 12.38 4.94 2.31
C GLY A 16 10.96 5.44 2.50
N PHE A 17 10.10 4.68 3.18
CA PHE A 17 8.74 5.11 3.49
C PHE A 17 8.70 5.84 4.85
N SER A 18 8.01 6.98 4.91
CA SER A 18 8.00 7.83 6.11
C SER A 18 6.70 7.81 6.91
N ILE A 19 5.62 7.29 6.34
CA ILE A 19 4.34 7.04 7.01
C ILE A 19 3.82 5.70 6.52
N GLN A 20 3.54 4.79 7.44
CA GLN A 20 2.84 3.53 7.19
C GLN A 20 1.62 3.51 8.11
N GLU A 21 0.42 3.48 7.52
CA GLU A 21 -0.84 3.30 8.25
C GLU A 21 -1.51 2.04 7.75
N MET A 22 -2.03 1.23 8.68
CA MET A 22 -2.74 0.01 8.33
C MET A 22 -4.04 -0.09 9.09
N VAL A 23 -5.13 -0.32 8.35
CA VAL A 23 -6.45 -0.63 8.91
C VAL A 23 -6.81 -2.06 8.55
N ILE A 24 -7.00 -2.89 9.58
CA ILE A 24 -7.31 -4.31 9.43
C ILE A 24 -8.78 -4.53 9.80
N LEU A 25 -9.54 -5.04 8.84
CA LEU A 25 -10.96 -5.39 8.98
C LEU A 25 -11.12 -6.91 8.86
N GLU A 26 -12.30 -7.46 9.14
CA GLU A 26 -12.55 -8.90 9.09
C GLU A 26 -12.20 -9.55 7.73
N HIS A 27 -12.49 -8.86 6.63
CA HIS A 27 -12.26 -9.36 5.26
C HIS A 27 -11.49 -8.39 4.36
N ALA A 28 -10.81 -7.40 4.96
CA ALA A 28 -10.03 -6.43 4.19
C ALA A 28 -8.84 -5.88 4.98
N ILE A 29 -7.84 -5.37 4.25
CA ILE A 29 -6.75 -4.55 4.75
C ILE A 29 -6.68 -3.29 3.88
N SER A 30 -6.56 -2.12 4.51
CA SER A 30 -6.15 -0.88 3.87
C SER A 30 -4.75 -0.57 4.34
N TYR A 31 -3.79 -0.48 3.42
CA TYR A 31 -2.39 -0.20 3.72
C TYR A 31 -1.96 1.09 3.02
N SER A 32 -1.58 2.09 3.79
CA SER A 32 -1.12 3.39 3.27
C SER A 32 0.36 3.55 3.52
N MET A 33 1.10 3.95 2.48
CA MET A 33 2.53 4.24 2.56
C MET A 33 2.84 5.60 1.92
N MET A 34 3.88 6.25 2.42
CA MET A 34 4.35 7.54 1.93
C MET A 34 5.72 7.39 1.28
N SER A 35 5.85 7.71 -0.01
CA SER A 35 7.15 7.71 -0.70
C SER A 35 7.36 9.02 -1.46
N ARG A 36 8.47 9.72 -1.18
CA ARG A 36 8.86 10.95 -1.89
C ARG A 36 7.72 11.99 -2.00
N ASN A 37 6.96 12.16 -0.91
CA ASN A 37 5.80 13.04 -0.83
C ASN A 37 4.56 12.63 -1.66
N THR A 38 4.53 11.40 -2.17
CA THR A 38 3.36 10.80 -2.82
C THR A 38 2.81 9.67 -1.97
N ARG A 39 1.54 9.76 -1.59
CA ARG A 39 0.84 8.79 -0.75
C ARG A 39 0.23 7.72 -1.64
N PHE A 40 0.45 6.48 -1.25
CA PHE A 40 -0.10 5.32 -1.92
C PHE A 40 -0.96 4.59 -0.92
N VAL A 41 -2.22 4.36 -1.29
CA VAL A 41 -3.15 3.54 -0.52
C VAL A 41 -3.41 2.27 -1.30
N ILE A 42 -3.18 1.13 -0.68
CA ILE A 42 -3.43 -0.19 -1.23
C ILE A 42 -4.63 -0.78 -0.50
N GLU A 43 -5.66 -1.08 -1.26
CA GLU A 43 -6.91 -1.64 -0.79
C GLU A 43 -7.02 -3.11 -1.18
N ILE A 44 -7.13 -3.95 -0.16
CA ILE A 44 -7.11 -5.40 -0.30
C ILE A 44 -8.40 -5.94 0.31
N ALA A 45 -9.29 -6.47 -0.53
CA ALA A 45 -10.51 -7.12 -0.08
C ALA A 45 -10.44 -8.62 -0.43
N ALA A 46 -10.65 -9.50 0.55
CA ALA A 46 -10.56 -10.95 0.37
C ALA A 46 -11.44 -11.44 -0.79
N GLU A 47 -12.56 -10.77 -1.02
CA GLU A 47 -13.52 -11.08 -2.08
C GLU A 47 -12.96 -10.86 -3.49
N ARG A 48 -12.06 -9.88 -3.65
CA ARG A 48 -11.38 -9.56 -4.91
C ARG A 48 -10.18 -10.49 -5.17
N LEU A 49 -9.75 -11.23 -4.15
CA LEU A 49 -8.66 -12.21 -4.24
C LEU A 49 -9.14 -13.63 -4.53
N LYS A 50 -10.46 -13.88 -4.47
CA LYS A 50 -11.05 -15.19 -4.82
C LYS A 50 -10.74 -15.54 -6.27
N GLY A 51 -10.34 -16.79 -6.50
CA GLY A 51 -10.00 -17.29 -7.83
C GLY A 51 -8.92 -18.35 -7.75
N GLU A 52 -8.21 -18.53 -8.86
CA GLU A 52 -7.06 -19.42 -8.97
C GLU A 52 -5.86 -18.88 -8.17
N GLY A 53 -4.80 -19.67 -8.03
CA GLY A 53 -3.53 -19.22 -7.45
C GLY A 53 -3.47 -19.09 -5.92
N GLY A 54 -4.58 -19.22 -5.19
CA GLY A 54 -4.54 -19.26 -3.71
C GLY A 54 -4.28 -17.92 -3.02
N LEU A 55 -4.40 -16.78 -3.74
CA LEU A 55 -4.14 -15.44 -3.19
C LEU A 55 -4.98 -15.08 -1.97
N ILE A 56 -6.21 -15.61 -1.88
CA ILE A 56 -7.06 -15.44 -0.70
C ILE A 56 -6.49 -16.15 0.53
N ASP A 57 -5.88 -17.33 0.34
CA ASP A 57 -5.28 -18.10 1.42
C ASP A 57 -3.99 -17.43 1.89
N GLU A 58 -3.15 -16.96 0.97
CA GLU A 58 -1.97 -16.12 1.26
C GLU A 58 -2.37 -14.86 2.07
N PHE A 59 -3.41 -14.15 1.64
CA PHE A 59 -3.93 -12.99 2.36
C PHE A 59 -4.33 -13.33 3.81
N TYR A 60 -4.98 -14.47 4.04
CA TYR A 60 -5.34 -14.90 5.38
C TYR A 60 -4.18 -15.46 6.20
N GLN A 61 -3.06 -15.85 5.58
CA GLN A 61 -1.84 -16.22 6.31
C GLN A 61 -1.17 -14.99 6.95
N PHE A 62 -1.23 -13.82 6.31
CA PHE A 62 -0.63 -12.61 6.87
C PHE A 62 -1.39 -12.07 8.09
N LYS A 63 -2.73 -12.07 8.04
CA LYS A 63 -3.56 -11.33 9.01
C LYS A 63 -3.36 -11.66 10.50
N PRO A 64 -3.23 -12.93 10.93
CA PRO A 64 -3.10 -13.26 12.34
C PRO A 64 -1.84 -12.66 12.98
N ASP A 65 -0.76 -12.59 12.20
CA ASP A 65 0.58 -12.25 12.68
C ASP A 65 1.16 -11.01 12.00
N ILE A 66 0.33 -10.19 11.35
CA ILE A 66 0.73 -8.96 10.65
C ILE A 66 1.43 -7.92 11.55
N GLY A 67 1.25 -8.03 12.87
CA GLY A 67 2.00 -7.21 13.84
C GLY A 67 3.44 -7.68 14.08
N ASN A 68 3.81 -8.86 13.59
CA ASN A 68 5.18 -9.35 13.57
C ASN A 68 5.94 -8.64 12.43
N PRO A 69 7.08 -7.98 12.71
CA PRO A 69 7.86 -7.29 11.69
C PRO A 69 8.25 -8.14 10.49
N ASP A 70 8.56 -9.42 10.67
CA ASP A 70 8.99 -10.30 9.58
C ASP A 70 7.82 -10.58 8.62
N ILE A 71 6.66 -10.93 9.18
CA ILE A 71 5.41 -11.16 8.44
C ILE A 71 4.93 -9.86 7.77
N PHE A 72 5.11 -8.71 8.44
CA PHE A 72 4.80 -7.41 7.88
C PHE A 72 5.67 -7.10 6.66
N CYS A 73 6.97 -7.41 6.70
CA CYS A 73 7.87 -7.23 5.54
C CYS A 73 7.45 -8.11 4.35
N ASP A 74 7.06 -9.35 4.61
CA ASP A 74 6.57 -10.27 3.59
C ASP A 74 5.25 -9.76 2.99
N PHE A 75 4.32 -9.33 3.84
CA PHE A 75 3.06 -8.71 3.41
C PHE A 75 3.30 -7.45 2.57
N GLU A 76 4.20 -6.56 3.03
CA GLU A 76 4.49 -5.32 2.34
C GLU A 76 5.07 -5.61 0.94
N THR A 77 6.00 -6.55 0.86
CA THR A 77 6.56 -7.01 -0.43
C THR A 77 5.46 -7.54 -1.34
N TRP A 78 4.60 -8.43 -0.83
CA TRP A 78 3.49 -9.02 -1.56
C TRP A 78 2.47 -7.98 -2.05
N ALA A 79 2.12 -7.00 -1.22
CA ALA A 79 1.13 -5.97 -1.53
C ALA A 79 1.66 -4.90 -2.50
N ILE A 80 2.97 -4.60 -2.45
CA ILE A 80 3.59 -3.56 -3.28
C ILE A 80 3.99 -4.08 -4.66
N ASP A 81 4.40 -5.35 -4.78
CA ASP A 81 4.83 -5.95 -6.05
C ASP A 81 3.93 -5.60 -7.26
N PRO A 82 2.59 -5.77 -7.21
CA PRO A 82 1.73 -5.47 -8.35
C PRO A 82 1.65 -3.98 -8.73
N ILE A 83 2.07 -3.07 -7.85
CA ILE A 83 2.07 -1.62 -8.11
C ILE A 83 3.49 -1.04 -8.22
N HIS A 84 4.52 -1.88 -8.13
CA HIS A 84 5.90 -1.42 -7.97
C HIS A 84 6.34 -0.47 -9.08
N GLU A 85 6.13 -0.85 -10.35
CA GLU A 85 6.47 -0.01 -11.50
C GLU A 85 5.69 1.32 -11.48
N ARG A 86 4.43 1.28 -11.06
CA ARG A 86 3.58 2.45 -11.01
C ARG A 86 4.04 3.43 -9.92
N VAL A 87 4.43 2.91 -8.75
CA VAL A 87 5.04 3.72 -7.67
C VAL A 87 6.32 4.40 -8.16
N GLN A 88 7.18 3.70 -8.91
CA GLN A 88 8.40 4.30 -9.46
C GLN A 88 8.11 5.44 -10.45
N GLN A 89 7.05 5.31 -11.26
CA GLN A 89 6.63 6.35 -12.21
C GLN A 89 6.00 7.55 -11.50
N LEU A 90 5.18 7.32 -10.48
CA LEU A 90 4.39 8.35 -9.79
C LEU A 90 5.16 9.11 -8.71
N ALA A 91 6.20 8.49 -8.16
CA ALA A 91 7.07 9.08 -7.16
C ALA A 91 8.52 9.03 -7.66
N PRO A 92 8.90 9.78 -8.71
CA PRO A 92 10.27 9.78 -9.21
C PRO A 92 11.25 10.34 -8.16
N ILE A 93 12.51 9.93 -8.21
CA ILE A 93 13.55 10.42 -7.29
C ILE A 93 13.68 11.94 -7.46
N PRO A 94 13.46 12.75 -6.41
CA PRO A 94 13.57 14.19 -6.50
C PRO A 94 15.03 14.58 -6.78
N ILE A 95 15.25 15.42 -7.79
CA ILE A 95 16.61 15.80 -8.22
C ILE A 95 17.24 16.82 -7.26
N SER A 96 16.47 17.60 -6.47
CA SER A 96 16.99 18.43 -5.34
C SER A 96 15.94 19.39 -4.76
N THR A 97 14.81 18.91 -4.26
CA THR A 97 13.84 19.77 -3.57
C THR A 97 13.50 19.22 -2.20
N SER A 98 13.78 20.00 -1.16
CA SER A 98 13.23 19.75 0.17
C SER A 98 11.73 19.96 0.13
N THR A 99 10.97 18.92 0.45
CA THR A 99 9.52 18.99 0.64
C THR A 99 9.18 19.90 1.82
N SER A 100 8.24 20.84 1.65
CA SER A 100 7.79 21.64 2.79
C SER A 100 6.92 20.78 3.73
N LEU A 101 6.83 21.16 5.01
CA LEU A 101 5.92 20.46 5.93
C LEU A 101 4.45 20.53 5.47
N LEU A 102 4.06 21.60 4.77
CA LEU A 102 2.70 21.71 4.23
C LEU A 102 2.45 20.66 3.15
N ASP A 103 3.38 20.52 2.21
CA ASP A 103 3.29 19.52 1.14
C ASP A 103 3.34 18.09 1.70
N TYR A 104 3.97 17.90 2.85
CA TYR A 104 4.02 16.61 3.56
C TYR A 104 2.69 16.18 4.16
N TYR A 105 1.91 17.14 4.68
CA TYR A 105 0.59 16.86 5.25
C TYR A 105 -0.54 16.86 4.20
N ASP A 106 -0.29 17.42 3.02
CA ASP A 106 -1.18 17.39 1.86
C ASP A 106 -0.53 16.68 0.65
N PRO A 107 -0.15 15.40 0.76
CA PRO A 107 0.51 14.70 -0.32
C PRO A 107 -0.47 14.32 -1.42
N VAL A 108 0.02 14.34 -2.66
CA VAL A 108 -0.70 13.71 -3.78
C VAL A 108 -0.95 12.25 -3.43
N THR A 109 -2.20 11.82 -3.50
CA THR A 109 -2.63 10.48 -3.08
C THR A 109 -3.14 9.65 -4.24
N TYR A 110 -2.63 8.43 -4.37
CA TYR A 110 -3.08 7.43 -5.33
C TYR A 110 -3.62 6.22 -4.59
N VAL A 111 -4.71 5.65 -5.11
CA VAL A 111 -5.38 4.49 -4.52
C VAL A 111 -5.33 3.33 -5.49
N PHE A 112 -4.96 2.16 -5.00
CA PHE A 112 -4.92 0.92 -5.75
C PHE A 112 -5.81 -0.12 -5.11
N GLU A 113 -6.62 -0.82 -5.88
CA GLU A 113 -7.31 -2.02 -5.44
C GLU A 113 -6.58 -3.25 -5.97
N LEU A 114 -6.19 -4.16 -5.08
CA LEU A 114 -5.63 -5.45 -5.47
C LEU A 114 -6.74 -6.44 -5.85
N TYR A 115 -6.51 -7.19 -6.91
CA TYR A 115 -7.44 -8.21 -7.41
C TYR A 115 -6.71 -9.41 -8.00
N ASN A 116 -7.39 -10.55 -8.00
CA ASN A 116 -6.94 -11.78 -8.63
C ASN A 116 -7.34 -11.78 -10.11
N ASP A 117 -6.35 -11.96 -10.99
CA ASP A 117 -6.54 -12.22 -12.41
C ASP A 117 -5.88 -13.55 -12.79
N GLY A 118 -6.67 -14.63 -12.85
CA GLY A 118 -6.17 -15.96 -13.23
C GLY A 118 -5.07 -16.51 -12.32
N GLY A 119 -5.08 -16.17 -11.03
CA GLY A 119 -4.05 -16.55 -10.05
C GLY A 119 -2.86 -15.60 -9.97
N ILE A 120 -2.88 -14.49 -10.72
CA ILE A 120 -1.86 -13.45 -10.66
C ILE A 120 -2.45 -12.26 -9.90
N LEU A 121 -1.73 -11.79 -8.89
CA LEU A 121 -2.08 -10.59 -8.14
C LEU A 121 -1.82 -9.37 -9.03
N ASN A 122 -2.86 -8.59 -9.29
CA ASN A 122 -2.80 -7.36 -10.06
C ASN A 122 -3.42 -6.20 -9.28
N ALA A 123 -3.19 -4.98 -9.76
CA ALA A 123 -3.69 -3.77 -9.14
C ALA A 123 -4.42 -2.88 -10.15
N ASN A 124 -5.55 -2.32 -9.73
CA ASN A 124 -6.27 -1.31 -10.50
C ASN A 124 -6.14 0.04 -9.80
N GLU A 125 -5.72 1.07 -10.53
CA GLU A 125 -5.68 2.45 -10.02
C GLU A 125 -7.11 3.00 -9.96
N LEU A 126 -7.54 3.43 -8.77
CA LEU A 126 -8.86 3.98 -8.53
C LEU A 126 -8.79 5.52 -8.48
N PRO A 127 -9.86 6.22 -8.88
CA PRO A 127 -9.95 7.65 -8.64
C PRO A 127 -9.93 7.93 -7.13
N PHE A 128 -9.10 8.86 -6.71
CA PHE A 128 -9.03 9.31 -5.33
C PHE A 128 -10.01 10.46 -5.09
N ASP A 129 -10.90 10.29 -4.12
CA ASP A 129 -11.81 11.32 -3.62
C ASP A 129 -11.53 11.56 -2.12
N PRO A 130 -10.95 12.72 -1.74
CA PRO A 130 -10.61 13.01 -0.35
C PRO A 130 -11.85 13.10 0.57
N ASP A 131 -13.01 13.52 0.04
CA ASP A 131 -14.23 13.66 0.83
C ASP A 131 -14.83 12.31 1.22
N ILE A 132 -14.60 11.28 0.38
CA ILE A 132 -15.04 9.91 0.65
C ILE A 132 -14.03 9.18 1.53
N PHE A 133 -12.74 9.38 1.27
CA PHE A 133 -11.68 8.65 1.95
C PHE A 133 -11.57 9.01 3.43
N TRP A 134 -11.67 10.29 3.81
CA TRP A 134 -11.55 10.73 5.21
C TRP A 134 -12.79 10.36 6.03
N LYS A 135 -13.97 10.32 5.42
CA LYS A 135 -15.22 9.92 6.10
C LYS A 135 -15.27 8.43 6.41
N CYS A 136 -14.66 7.60 5.57
CA CYS A 136 -14.64 6.14 5.77
C CYS A 136 -13.70 5.68 6.89
N GLN A 137 -12.75 6.52 7.32
CA GLN A 137 -11.86 6.21 8.44
C GLN A 137 -12.45 6.60 9.81
N SER A 138 -13.35 7.59 9.87
CA SER A 138 -13.91 8.08 11.15
C SER A 138 -15.16 7.33 11.63
N GLU A 139 -15.86 6.64 10.73
CA GLU A 139 -17.06 5.86 11.04
C GLU A 139 -16.82 4.41 10.64
N SER A 140 -17.29 3.46 11.45
CA SER A 140 -17.25 2.01 11.17
C SER A 140 -18.09 1.67 9.94
N CYS A 141 -17.63 2.08 8.76
CA CYS A 141 -18.38 2.07 7.53
C CYS A 141 -18.18 0.70 6.85
N HIS A 142 -19.24 -0.10 6.83
CA HIS A 142 -19.31 -1.28 5.96
C HIS A 142 -19.18 -0.82 4.51
N ARG A 143 -17.98 -0.98 3.92
CA ARG A 143 -17.54 -0.55 2.59
C ARG A 143 -18.48 -0.86 1.41
N TYR A 144 -19.47 -1.72 1.60
CA TYR A 144 -20.47 -2.03 0.58
C TYR A 144 -21.40 -0.87 0.22
N GLN A 145 -21.51 0.17 1.04
CA GLN A 145 -22.41 1.29 0.75
C GLN A 145 -21.78 2.44 -0.03
N CYS A 146 -20.47 2.65 0.04
CA CYS A 146 -19.81 3.73 -0.74
C CYS A 146 -19.75 3.45 -2.24
N ARG A 147 -19.88 2.19 -2.69
CA ARG A 147 -19.94 1.85 -4.13
C ARG A 147 -21.28 2.14 -4.81
N LYS A 148 -22.32 2.55 -4.07
CA LYS A 148 -23.65 2.86 -4.66
C LYS A 148 -23.98 4.35 -4.74
N ALA A 149 -23.16 5.22 -4.15
CA ALA A 149 -23.32 6.65 -4.34
C ALA A 149 -22.49 7.07 -5.56
N THR A 150 -23.16 7.53 -6.61
CA THR A 150 -22.60 8.17 -7.82
C THR A 150 -22.28 7.23 -8.99
N PHE A 151 -23.33 6.60 -9.52
CA PHE A 151 -23.50 6.51 -10.97
C PHE A 151 -24.94 6.96 -11.30
N VAL A 152 -25.09 8.25 -11.60
CA VAL A 152 -26.18 8.83 -12.39
C VAL A 152 -25.53 9.68 -13.47
#